data_AF-A0A354V3P7-F1
#
_entry.id   AF-A0A354V3P7-F1
#
_cell.length_a   1.000
_cell.length_b   1.000
_cell.length_c   1.000
_cell.angle_alpha   90.00
_cell.angle_beta   90.00
_cell.angle_gamma   90.00
#
_symmetry.space_group_name_H-M   'P 1'
#
loop_
_entity.id
_entity.type
_entity.pdbx_description
1 polymer ?
#
loop_
_entity_poly.entity_id
_entity_poly.type
_entity_poly.pdbx_seq_one_letter_code
_entity_poly.pdbx_strand_id
1 'polypeptide(L)'
;MKRNAIAWALSLVLSPLLPLATQAQSTIAEQEAHAIGVNAYLYFYPLVTMDVTRKQFTNVEPGKEFGKGPMNTFVNVPEYPPANFKGVVRSNFDTLYSIAWLDMSKEPAVISVPDTGGRYYLLPMLDMWSEVFASPGWR
;
A
#
# COMPACT_ATOMS: atom_id res chain seq x y z
N MET A 1 11.54 -19.51 -81.89
CA MET A 1 12.09 -19.35 -80.53
C MET A 1 11.13 -18.47 -79.73
N LYS A 2 10.46 -19.07 -78.74
CA LYS A 2 9.54 -18.39 -77.81
C LYS A 2 10.34 -17.66 -76.73
N ARG A 3 9.93 -16.46 -76.32
CA ARG A 3 10.16 -15.96 -74.96
C ARG A 3 9.22 -14.80 -74.63
N ASN A 4 8.50 -14.99 -73.53
CA ASN A 4 7.24 -14.37 -73.15
C ASN A 4 7.43 -13.01 -72.46
N ALA A 5 6.44 -12.14 -72.63
CA ALA A 5 6.20 -10.97 -71.78
C ALA A 5 5.82 -11.43 -70.36
N ILE A 6 6.45 -10.86 -69.34
CA ILE A 6 6.09 -11.04 -67.94
C ILE A 6 5.20 -9.86 -67.55
N ALA A 7 3.90 -10.13 -67.45
CA ALA A 7 2.95 -9.22 -66.83
C ALA A 7 3.02 -9.41 -65.31
N TRP A 8 3.36 -8.35 -64.58
CA TRP A 8 3.24 -8.32 -63.13
C TRP A 8 1.77 -8.14 -62.76
N ALA A 9 1.11 -9.23 -62.35
CA ALA A 9 -0.21 -9.15 -61.76
C ALA A 9 -0.08 -8.75 -60.28
N LEU A 10 -0.56 -7.55 -59.92
CA LEU A 10 -0.81 -7.17 -58.54
C LEU A 10 -2.02 -7.97 -58.03
N SER A 11 -1.77 -8.97 -57.19
CA SER A 11 -2.80 -9.68 -56.45
C SER A 11 -3.22 -8.82 -55.25
N LEU A 12 -4.35 -8.12 -55.35
CA LEU A 12 -5.04 -7.56 -54.19
C LEU A 12 -5.55 -8.72 -53.32
N VAL A 13 -4.89 -9.01 -52.20
CA VAL A 13 -5.43 -9.93 -51.19
C VAL A 13 -6.48 -9.15 -50.38
N LEU A 14 -7.74 -9.31 -50.76
CA LEU A 14 -8.88 -8.81 -50.00
C LEU A 14 -9.12 -9.77 -48.82
N SER A 15 -8.41 -9.55 -47.70
CA SER A 15 -8.69 -10.25 -46.45
C SER A 15 -10.07 -9.80 -45.94
N PRO A 16 -11.03 -10.72 -45.70
CA PRO A 16 -12.27 -10.34 -45.06
C PRO A 16 -11.96 -9.95 -43.61
N LEU A 17 -12.23 -8.68 -43.26
CA LEU A 17 -12.32 -8.23 -41.88
C LEU A 17 -13.46 -9.00 -41.23
N LEU A 18 -13.14 -10.10 -40.55
CA LEU A 18 -14.08 -10.74 -39.64
C LEU A 18 -14.40 -9.71 -38.54
N PRO A 19 -15.67 -9.36 -38.31
CA PRO A 19 -16.01 -8.55 -37.15
C PRO A 19 -15.58 -9.36 -35.92
N LEU A 20 -14.67 -8.80 -35.12
CA LEU A 20 -14.47 -9.29 -33.76
C LEU A 20 -15.83 -9.21 -33.11
N ALA A 21 -16.46 -10.36 -32.87
CA ALA A 21 -17.61 -10.42 -32.01
C ALA A 21 -17.16 -9.91 -30.64
N THR A 22 -17.53 -8.66 -30.33
CA THR A 22 -17.52 -8.16 -28.97
C THR A 22 -18.47 -9.04 -28.18
N GLN A 23 -17.93 -10.04 -27.50
CA GLN A 23 -18.69 -10.75 -26.47
C GLN A 23 -19.12 -9.70 -25.45
N ALA A 24 -20.42 -9.43 -25.39
CA ALA A 24 -20.99 -8.71 -24.27
C ALA A 24 -20.64 -9.53 -23.01
N GLN A 25 -19.96 -8.89 -22.05
CA GLN A 25 -19.67 -9.48 -20.75
C GLN A 25 -21.01 -10.01 -20.19
N SER A 26 -21.10 -11.31 -19.93
CA SER A 26 -22.27 -11.90 -19.30
C SER A 26 -22.54 -11.17 -17.97
N THR A 27 -23.80 -10.89 -17.67
CA THR A 27 -24.19 -10.37 -16.36
C THR A 27 -23.69 -11.33 -15.29
N ILE A 28 -22.80 -10.87 -14.41
CA ILE A 28 -22.24 -11.66 -13.32
C ILE A 28 -23.40 -12.20 -12.48
N ALA A 29 -23.39 -13.50 -12.16
CA ALA A 29 -24.41 -14.08 -11.29
C ALA A 29 -24.31 -13.47 -9.88
N GLU A 30 -25.43 -13.32 -9.17
CA GLU A 30 -25.44 -12.70 -7.83
C GLU A 30 -24.45 -13.39 -6.86
N GLN A 31 -24.40 -14.72 -6.89
CA GLN A 31 -23.48 -15.51 -6.06
C GLN A 31 -22.01 -15.24 -6.41
N GLU A 32 -21.72 -15.06 -7.69
CA GLU A 32 -20.37 -14.74 -8.16
C GLU A 32 -19.98 -13.32 -7.76
N ALA A 33 -20.89 -12.35 -7.92
CA ALA A 33 -20.69 -10.98 -7.47
C ALA A 33 -20.45 -10.90 -5.94
N HIS A 34 -21.22 -11.66 -5.16
CA HIS A 34 -21.01 -11.78 -3.71
C HIS A 34 -19.64 -12.39 -3.37
N ALA A 35 -19.25 -13.47 -4.04
CA ALA A 35 -17.95 -14.11 -3.82
C ALA A 35 -16.79 -13.17 -4.14
N ILE A 36 -16.88 -12.41 -5.24
CA ILE A 36 -15.90 -11.38 -5.59
C ILE A 36 -15.85 -10.30 -4.49
N GLY A 37 -17.01 -9.83 -4.01
CA GLY A 37 -17.09 -8.83 -2.95
C GLY A 37 -16.42 -9.28 -1.65
N VAL A 38 -16.66 -10.52 -1.23
CA VAL A 38 -16.01 -11.10 -0.03
C VAL A 38 -14.50 -11.22 -0.22
N ASN A 39 -14.04 -11.74 -1.36
CA ASN A 39 -12.61 -11.88 -1.63
C ASN A 39 -11.91 -10.52 -1.68
N ALA A 40 -12.53 -9.52 -2.30
CA ALA A 40 -12.01 -8.16 -2.34
C ALA A 40 -11.94 -7.56 -0.91
N TYR A 41 -12.99 -7.73 -0.10
CA TYR A 41 -12.98 -7.26 1.29
C TYR A 41 -11.84 -7.88 2.10
N LEU A 42 -11.67 -9.21 2.02
CA LEU A 42 -10.62 -9.93 2.73
C LEU A 42 -9.22 -9.49 2.27
N TYR A 43 -9.03 -9.35 0.95
CA TYR A 43 -7.76 -8.93 0.38
C TYR A 43 -7.39 -7.50 0.81
N PHE A 44 -8.33 -6.55 0.72
CA PHE A 44 -8.09 -5.14 1.05
C PHE A 44 -8.28 -4.78 2.53
N TYR A 45 -8.61 -5.76 3.38
CA TYR A 45 -8.84 -5.55 4.81
C TYR A 45 -7.69 -4.80 5.53
N PRO A 46 -6.40 -5.11 5.25
CA PRO A 46 -5.29 -4.35 5.85
C PRO A 46 -5.32 -2.88 5.47
N LEU A 47 -5.57 -2.54 4.21
CA LEU A 47 -5.63 -1.14 3.75
C LEU A 47 -6.76 -0.37 4.44
N VAL A 48 -7.94 -0.99 4.56
CA VAL A 48 -9.10 -0.38 5.24
C VAL A 48 -8.77 -0.13 6.70
N THR A 49 -8.22 -1.13 7.39
CA THR A 49 -7.87 -1.02 8.82
C THR A 49 -6.78 0.02 9.03
N MET A 50 -5.73 0.04 8.19
CA MET A 50 -4.64 1.00 8.28
C MET A 50 -5.11 2.43 7.99
N ASP A 51 -6.04 2.66 7.06
CA ASP A 51 -6.59 4.01 6.82
C ASP A 51 -7.43 4.50 8.02
N VAL A 52 -8.24 3.62 8.63
CA VAL A 52 -8.98 3.95 9.85
C VAL A 52 -8.02 4.27 11.00
N THR A 53 -7.00 3.44 11.23
CA THR A 53 -5.98 3.66 12.26
C THR A 53 -5.24 4.97 12.02
N ARG A 54 -4.80 5.23 10.78
CA ARG A 54 -4.15 6.49 10.39
C ARG A 54 -5.02 7.68 10.77
N LYS A 55 -6.27 7.71 10.31
CA LYS A 55 -7.22 8.80 10.59
C LYS A 55 -7.41 9.03 12.09
N GLN A 56 -7.51 7.96 12.89
CA GLN A 56 -7.63 8.07 14.34
C GLN A 56 -6.36 8.56 15.03
N PHE A 57 -5.19 8.19 14.53
CA PHE A 57 -3.89 8.57 15.11
C PHE A 57 -3.45 9.97 14.69
N THR A 58 -3.93 10.47 13.54
CA THR A 58 -3.51 11.77 13.01
C THR A 58 -4.48 12.91 13.29
N ASN A 59 -5.66 12.63 13.87
CA ASN A 59 -6.69 13.62 14.18
C ASN A 59 -6.70 14.02 15.67
N VAL A 60 -5.53 13.99 16.32
CA VAL A 60 -5.36 14.35 17.73
C VAL A 60 -4.12 15.21 17.87
N GLU A 61 -4.19 16.23 18.74
CA GLU A 61 -3.05 17.10 19.03
C GLU A 61 -1.89 16.30 19.65
N PRO A 62 -0.62 16.61 19.31
CA PRO A 62 0.55 15.94 19.87
C PRO A 62 0.53 15.94 21.41
N GLY A 63 0.86 14.80 22.00
CA GLY A 63 1.02 14.66 23.45
C GLY A 63 -0.28 14.60 24.25
N LYS A 64 -1.45 14.58 23.60
CA LYS A 64 -2.74 14.35 24.28
C LYS A 64 -3.07 12.89 24.49
N GLU A 65 -2.67 12.05 23.54
CA GLU A 65 -2.89 10.61 23.58
C GLU A 65 -1.63 9.86 23.15
N PHE A 66 -1.50 8.63 23.66
CA PHE A 66 -0.33 7.78 23.41
C PHE A 66 -0.08 7.59 21.91
N GLY A 67 1.06 8.09 21.42
CA GLY A 67 1.52 7.88 20.04
C GLY A 67 0.70 8.57 18.95
N LYS A 68 -0.19 9.51 19.31
CA LYS A 68 -1.04 10.24 18.35
C LYS A 68 -0.54 11.67 18.11
N GLY A 69 -0.65 12.12 16.87
CA GLY A 69 -0.16 13.42 16.41
C GLY A 69 -0.22 13.58 14.90
N PRO A 70 0.05 14.79 14.38
CA PRO A 70 -0.08 15.11 12.97
C PRO A 70 0.87 14.28 12.10
N MET A 71 0.47 14.07 10.84
CA MET A 71 1.34 13.42 9.85
C MET A 71 2.62 14.24 9.62
N ASN A 72 3.67 13.57 9.15
CA ASN A 72 4.99 14.13 8.86
C ASN A 72 5.72 14.71 10.09
N THR A 73 5.32 14.31 11.30
CA THR A 73 5.98 14.68 12.56
C THR A 73 6.12 13.46 13.45
N PHE A 74 7.28 13.30 14.10
CA PHE A 74 7.44 12.27 15.12
C PHE A 74 6.75 12.67 16.43
N VAL A 75 5.96 11.75 16.96
CA VAL A 75 5.43 11.77 18.32
C VAL A 75 6.34 10.91 19.18
N ASN A 76 7.14 11.56 20.04
CA ASN A 76 8.01 10.88 20.99
C ASN A 76 7.22 10.54 22.26
N VAL A 77 7.27 9.28 22.68
CA VAL A 77 6.51 8.76 23.82
C VAL A 77 7.50 8.29 24.89
N PRO A 78 7.76 9.10 25.94
CA PRO A 78 8.77 8.83 26.95
C PRO A 78 8.28 7.88 28.07
N GLU A 79 7.18 7.16 27.83
CA GLU A 79 6.55 6.24 28.77
C GLU A 79 6.06 4.97 28.07
N TYR A 80 5.84 3.91 28.84
CA TYR A 80 5.27 2.69 28.31
C TYR A 80 3.76 2.82 28.08
N PRO A 81 3.18 2.06 27.13
CA PRO A 81 1.74 2.05 26.92
C PRO A 81 0.99 1.72 28.22
N PRO A 82 -0.09 2.43 28.58
CA PRO A 82 -0.89 2.04 29.73
C PRO A 82 -1.65 0.73 29.44
N ALA A 83 -2.04 0.00 30.50
CA ALA A 83 -2.71 -1.31 30.36
C ALA A 83 -4.05 -1.27 29.59
N ASN A 84 -4.69 -0.10 29.54
CA ASN A 84 -5.93 0.14 28.81
C ASN A 84 -5.69 0.64 27.37
N PHE A 85 -4.45 0.75 26.90
CA PHE A 85 -4.15 1.14 25.52
C PHE A 85 -4.63 0.06 24.53
N LYS A 86 -5.39 0.48 23.51
CA LYS A 86 -5.98 -0.39 22.47
C LYS A 86 -5.69 0.11 21.06
N GLY A 87 -4.75 1.04 20.89
CA GLY A 87 -4.46 1.64 19.59
C GLY A 87 -3.78 0.67 18.62
N VAL A 88 -2.92 -0.22 19.13
CA VAL A 88 -2.32 -1.33 18.38
C VAL A 88 -2.28 -2.59 19.23
N VAL A 89 -2.27 -3.74 18.56
CA VAL A 89 -2.25 -5.05 19.22
C VAL A 89 -0.83 -5.38 19.69
N ARG A 90 -0.69 -5.89 20.92
CA ARG A 90 0.57 -6.38 21.50
C ARG A 90 1.71 -5.34 21.44
N SER A 91 1.48 -4.16 22.00
CA SER A 91 2.56 -3.18 22.20
C SER A 91 3.69 -3.77 23.05
N ASN A 92 4.93 -3.56 22.61
CA ASN A 92 6.13 -3.90 23.37
C ASN A 92 6.29 -3.00 24.61
N PHE A 93 6.81 -3.56 25.70
CA PHE A 93 7.11 -2.89 26.98
C PHE A 93 8.61 -2.84 27.29
N ASP A 94 9.48 -3.30 26.38
CA ASP A 94 10.93 -3.25 26.56
C ASP A 94 11.57 -1.99 25.96
N THR A 95 10.85 -1.24 25.12
CA THR A 95 11.34 -0.06 24.39
C THR A 95 10.37 1.11 24.45
N LEU A 96 10.91 2.33 24.47
CA LEU A 96 10.14 3.55 24.22
C LEU A 96 9.88 3.74 22.72
N TYR A 97 8.93 4.60 22.37
CA TYR A 97 8.49 4.79 20.98
C TYR A 97 8.68 6.22 20.49
N SER A 98 9.06 6.33 19.22
CA SER A 98 8.86 7.51 18.39
C SER A 98 8.04 7.07 17.19
N ILE A 99 6.84 7.64 17.02
CA ILE A 99 5.86 7.21 16.01
C ILE A 99 5.62 8.34 15.02
N ALA A 100 5.61 8.05 13.72
CA ALA A 100 5.23 9.01 12.69
C ALA A 100 4.39 8.33 11.61
N TRP A 101 3.30 8.98 11.22
CA TRP A 101 2.61 8.70 9.97
C TRP A 101 3.16 9.63 8.88
N LEU A 102 3.57 9.08 7.74
CA LEU A 102 4.18 9.87 6.67
C LEU A 102 3.22 10.02 5.49
N ASP A 103 3.02 11.25 5.05
CA ASP A 103 2.39 11.61 3.78
C ASP A 103 3.47 12.06 2.80
N MET A 104 3.78 11.17 1.85
CA MET A 104 4.76 11.38 0.78
C MET A 104 4.07 11.64 -0.56
N SER A 105 2.79 12.03 -0.57
CA SER A 105 2.02 12.27 -1.82
C SER A 105 2.56 13.42 -2.67
N LYS A 106 3.26 14.38 -2.04
CA LYS A 106 3.82 15.56 -2.70
C LYS A 106 5.31 15.45 -2.95
N GLU A 107 6.05 14.91 -2.00
CA GLU A 107 7.51 14.83 -2.05
C GLU A 107 8.05 13.70 -1.15
N PRO A 108 9.29 13.24 -1.36
CA PRO A 108 9.93 12.27 -0.48
C PRO A 108 10.18 12.83 0.92
N ALA A 109 10.13 11.97 1.94
CA ALA A 109 10.52 12.30 3.32
C ALA A 109 11.96 11.85 3.60
N VAL A 110 12.71 12.65 4.37
CA VAL A 110 14.04 12.29 4.89
C VAL A 110 13.93 12.08 6.39
N ILE A 111 14.32 10.89 6.86
CA ILE A 111 14.34 10.55 8.28
C ILE A 111 15.79 10.54 8.75
N SER A 112 16.08 11.32 9.79
CA SER A 112 17.39 11.35 10.44
C SER A 112 17.32 10.68 11.80
N VAL A 113 18.27 9.79 12.09
CA VAL A 113 18.38 9.11 13.39
C VAL A 113 19.69 9.56 14.04
N PRO A 114 19.67 10.05 15.29
CA PRO A 114 20.89 10.43 15.99
C PRO A 114 21.72 9.20 16.39
N ASP A 115 23.01 9.39 16.64
CA ASP A 115 23.82 8.39 17.33
C ASP A 115 23.22 8.12 18.72
N THR A 116 22.87 6.86 18.99
CA THR A 116 22.27 6.46 20.27
C THR A 116 23.30 6.08 21.33
N GLY A 117 24.60 6.15 21.00
CA GLY A 117 25.69 5.86 21.93
C GLY A 117 25.71 4.42 22.43
N GLY A 118 25.36 3.46 21.58
CA GLY A 118 25.32 2.04 21.94
C GLY A 118 23.97 1.53 22.45
N ARG A 119 22.94 2.38 22.57
CA ARG A 119 21.59 1.96 23.02
C ARG A 119 20.74 1.38 21.89
N TYR A 120 20.28 0.16 22.10
CA TYR A 120 19.40 -0.57 21.19
C TYR A 120 18.21 0.26 20.69
N TYR A 121 18.02 0.26 19.36
CA TYR A 121 16.83 0.76 18.69
C TYR A 121 16.60 -0.02 17.40
N LEU A 122 15.36 0.04 16.93
CA LEU A 122 14.95 -0.34 15.59
C LEU A 122 14.00 0.74 15.06
N LEU A 123 14.03 0.98 13.75
CA LEU A 123 13.13 1.91 13.06
C LEU A 123 12.32 1.16 11.98
N PRO A 124 11.31 0.35 12.34
CA PRO A 124 10.46 -0.31 11.36
C PRO A 124 9.74 0.70 10.48
N MET A 125 9.88 0.53 9.17
CA MET A 125 9.16 1.29 8.16
C MET A 125 8.12 0.37 7.53
N LEU A 126 6.86 0.68 7.78
CA LEU A 126 5.73 -0.11 7.31
C LEU A 126 5.00 0.61 6.18
N ASP A 127 4.49 -0.16 5.22
CA ASP A 127 3.52 0.34 4.26
C ASP A 127 2.07 0.18 4.77
N MET A 128 1.11 0.62 3.96
CA MET A 128 -0.32 0.51 4.30
C MET A 128 -0.84 -0.93 4.31
N TRP A 129 -0.09 -1.90 3.79
CA TRP A 129 -0.37 -3.34 3.88
C TRP A 129 0.13 -3.97 5.18
N SER A 130 0.73 -3.18 6.07
CA SER A 130 1.40 -3.60 7.30
C SER A 130 2.71 -4.36 7.11
N GLU A 131 3.28 -4.34 5.90
CA GLU A 131 4.55 -4.99 5.60
C GLU A 131 5.73 -4.11 6.04
N VAL A 132 6.71 -4.70 6.74
CA VAL A 132 7.96 -4.01 7.11
C VAL A 132 8.95 -4.13 5.95
N PHE A 133 9.06 -3.08 5.14
CA PHE A 133 9.96 -3.09 3.98
C PHE A 133 11.39 -2.67 4.32
N ALA A 134 11.60 -2.00 5.46
CA ALA A 134 12.92 -1.65 6.00
C ALA A 134 12.87 -1.52 7.53
N SER A 135 13.98 -1.78 8.21
CA SER A 135 14.11 -1.56 9.65
C SER A 135 15.55 -1.15 10.02
N PRO A 136 15.99 0.09 9.73
CA PRO A 136 17.32 0.55 10.17
C PRO A 136 17.47 0.51 11.70
N GLY A 137 18.68 0.21 12.19
CA GLY A 137 18.97 0.13 13.62
C GLY A 137 20.00 -0.93 13.95
N TRP A 138 19.87 -1.56 15.12
CA TRP A 138 20.78 -2.64 15.52
C TRP A 138 20.60 -3.95 14.74
N ARG A 139 19.49 -4.08 13.99
CA ARG A 139 19.20 -5.20 13.07
C ARG A 139 18.30 -4.74 11.95
#